data_AF-A0ABD5KLR9-F1
#
_entry.id   AF-A0ABD5KLR9-F1
#
_cell.length_a   1.000
_cell.length_b   1.000
_cell.length_c   1.000
_cell.angle_alpha   90.00
_cell.angle_beta   90.00
_cell.angle_gamma   90.00
#
_symmetry.space_group_name_H-M   'P 1'
#
loop_
_entity.id
_entity.type
_entity.pdbx_description
1 polymer ?
#
loop_
_entity_poly.entity_id
_entity_poly.type
_entity_poly.pdbx_seq_one_letter_code
_entity_poly.pdbx_strand_id
1 'polypeptide(L)'
;MAMNENSLKKVNNASSSPDYTEIVQSASFQKLLKQKRNFILPLSLFFLAFYFTLPILTAYTTVLNKPAFASMTWAWVFAFAQFVMTWALCILYTKRASKFDELVDTIKKEAAN
;
A
#
# COMPACT_ATOMS: atom_id res chain seq x y z
N MET A 1 -30.17 19.77 -44.42
CA MET A 1 -29.30 20.30 -43.35
C MET A 1 -28.33 19.17 -42.98
N ALA A 2 -27.24 19.02 -43.75
CA ALA A 2 -26.31 17.92 -43.58
C ALA A 2 -25.36 18.25 -42.41
N MET A 3 -25.40 17.43 -41.36
CA MET A 3 -24.57 17.61 -40.18
C MET A 3 -23.12 17.32 -40.55
N ASN A 4 -22.28 18.35 -40.46
CA ASN A 4 -20.88 18.34 -40.87
C ASN A 4 -20.07 17.29 -40.10
N GLU A 5 -19.49 16.30 -40.81
CA GLU A 5 -18.67 15.24 -40.22
C GLU A 5 -17.42 15.77 -39.50
N ASN A 6 -16.95 16.98 -39.85
CA ASN A 6 -15.86 17.64 -39.13
C ASN A 6 -16.24 18.06 -37.71
N SER A 7 -17.54 18.23 -37.42
CA SER A 7 -18.03 18.52 -36.07
C SER A 7 -17.88 17.31 -35.15
N LEU A 8 -17.99 16.09 -35.69
CA LEU A 8 -17.85 14.83 -34.93
C LEU A 8 -16.39 14.48 -34.65
N LYS A 9 -15.46 14.78 -35.58
CA LYS A 9 -14.01 14.59 -35.35
C LYS A 9 -13.41 15.57 -34.33
N LYS A 10 -13.96 16.78 -34.21
CA LYS A 10 -13.45 17.81 -33.30
C LYS A 10 -13.79 17.52 -31.83
N VAL A 11 -14.89 16.81 -31.57
CA VAL A 11 -15.29 16.42 -30.20
C VAL A 11 -14.40 15.32 -29.63
N ASN A 12 -13.89 14.40 -30.48
CA ASN A 12 -13.06 13.28 -30.04
C ASN A 12 -11.62 13.68 -29.65
N ASN A 13 -11.16 14.89 -30.02
CA ASN A 13 -9.83 15.40 -29.66
C ASN A 13 -9.84 16.37 -28.47
N ALA A 14 -11.02 16.76 -27.98
CA ALA A 14 -11.15 17.60 -26.78
C ALA A 14 -11.08 16.78 -25.48
N SER A 15 -11.06 15.45 -25.59
CA SER A 15 -10.74 14.52 -24.51
C SER A 15 -9.32 13.98 -24.70
N SER A 16 -8.33 14.87 -24.72
CA SER A 16 -6.92 14.51 -24.58
C SER A 16 -6.71 13.97 -23.17
N SER A 17 -7.07 12.70 -22.99
CA SER A 17 -6.64 11.89 -21.87
C SER A 17 -5.13 12.04 -21.79
N PRO A 18 -4.54 12.43 -20.64
CA PRO A 18 -3.09 12.46 -20.51
C PRO A 18 -2.52 11.12 -20.97
N ASP A 19 -1.43 11.14 -21.76
CA ASP A 19 -0.81 9.90 -22.25
C ASP A 19 -0.20 9.15 -21.06
N TYR A 20 -1.01 8.31 -20.44
CA TYR A 20 -0.65 7.51 -19.28
C TYR A 20 0.57 6.62 -19.56
N THR A 21 0.82 6.27 -20.84
CA THR A 21 1.96 5.44 -21.24
C THR A 21 3.27 6.18 -21.03
N GLU A 22 3.36 7.44 -21.43
CA GLU A 22 4.54 8.27 -21.19
C GLU A 22 4.76 8.55 -19.70
N ILE A 23 3.68 8.81 -18.96
CA ILE A 23 3.75 9.07 -17.51
C ILE A 23 4.27 7.84 -16.75
N VAL A 24 3.81 6.63 -17.09
CA VAL A 24 4.25 5.38 -16.46
C VAL A 24 5.71 5.03 -16.80
N GLN A 25 6.18 5.43 -17.98
CA GLN A 25 7.57 5.25 -18.40
C GLN A 25 8.51 6.32 -17.83
N SER A 26 7.98 7.43 -17.31
CA SER A 26 8.79 8.49 -16.71
C SER A 26 9.63 8.00 -15.52
N ALA A 27 10.85 8.53 -15.41
CA ALA A 27 11.76 8.20 -14.30
C ALA A 27 11.17 8.60 -12.93
N SER A 28 10.35 9.65 -12.90
CA SER A 28 9.68 10.14 -11.68
C SER A 28 8.65 9.13 -11.16
N PHE A 29 7.84 8.56 -12.05
CA PHE A 29 6.83 7.54 -11.70
C PHE A 29 7.47 6.21 -11.27
N GLN A 30 8.54 5.78 -11.94
CA GLN A 30 9.29 4.58 -11.53
C GLN A 30 9.95 4.75 -10.16
N LYS A 31 10.44 5.95 -9.84
CA LYS A 31 10.99 6.28 -8.51
C LYS A 31 9.90 6.20 -7.43
N LEU A 32 8.68 6.64 -7.72
CA LEU A 32 7.53 6.48 -6.81
C LEU A 32 7.22 5.02 -6.53
N LEU A 33 7.08 4.22 -7.58
CA LEU A 33 6.80 2.78 -7.45
C LEU A 33 7.89 2.07 -6.65
N LYS A 34 9.16 2.40 -6.90
CA LYS A 34 10.29 1.84 -6.15
C LYS A 34 10.22 2.21 -4.67
N GLN A 35 9.93 3.46 -4.33
CA GLN A 35 9.79 3.90 -2.94
C GLN A 35 8.59 3.25 -2.23
N LYS A 36 7.45 3.12 -2.91
CA LYS A 36 6.27 2.44 -2.40
C LYS A 36 6.56 0.96 -2.12
N ARG A 37 7.17 0.28 -3.10
CA ARG A 37 7.54 -1.14 -2.97
C ARG A 37 8.54 -1.38 -1.84
N ASN A 38 9.56 -0.54 -1.71
CA ASN A 38 10.59 -0.70 -0.67
C ASN A 38 10.06 -0.48 0.75
N PHE A 39 8.89 0.16 0.88
CA PHE A 39 8.22 0.32 2.16
C PHE A 39 7.21 -0.80 2.43
N ILE A 40 6.39 -1.16 1.44
CA ILE A 40 5.34 -2.18 1.61
C ILE A 40 5.94 -3.57 1.74
N LEU A 41 6.95 -3.94 0.95
CA LEU A 41 7.54 -5.27 0.97
C LEU A 41 8.08 -5.69 2.36
N PRO A 42 8.93 -4.91 3.05
CA PRO A 42 9.39 -5.31 4.37
C PRO A 42 8.26 -5.34 5.39
N LEU A 43 7.26 -4.44 5.31
CA LEU A 43 6.08 -4.47 6.16
C LEU A 43 5.28 -5.76 5.98
N SER A 44 5.00 -6.15 4.73
CA SER A 44 4.28 -7.38 4.40
C SER A 44 5.06 -8.61 4.84
N LEU A 45 6.38 -8.63 4.65
CA LEU A 45 7.22 -9.74 5.10
C LEU A 45 7.23 -9.86 6.62
N PHE A 46 7.36 -8.73 7.34
CA PHE A 46 7.28 -8.69 8.79
C PHE A 46 5.91 -9.15 9.29
N PHE A 47 4.82 -8.64 8.70
CA PHE A 47 3.46 -9.06 9.00
C PHE A 47 3.30 -10.57 8.85
N LEU A 48 3.77 -11.12 7.72
CA LEU A 48 3.64 -12.53 7.41
C LEU A 48 4.45 -13.40 8.37
N ALA A 49 5.71 -13.02 8.63
CA ALA A 49 6.55 -13.69 9.61
C ALA A 49 5.90 -13.67 11.01
N PHE A 50 5.47 -12.49 11.47
CA PHE A 50 4.83 -12.33 12.77
C PHE A 50 3.49 -13.08 12.87
N TYR A 51 2.74 -13.14 11.77
CA TYR A 51 1.49 -13.91 11.69
C TYR A 51 1.74 -15.40 11.87
N PHE A 52 2.70 -15.95 11.13
CA PHE A 52 3.05 -17.38 11.22
C PHE A 52 3.83 -17.74 12.49
N THR A 53 4.42 -16.78 13.20
CA THR A 53 5.07 -17.05 14.49
C THR A 53 4.14 -17.75 15.47
N LEU A 54 2.85 -17.38 15.56
CA LEU A 54 1.90 -18.02 16.48
C LEU A 54 1.68 -19.51 16.19
N PRO A 55 1.26 -19.93 14.97
CA PRO A 55 1.08 -21.35 14.68
C PRO A 55 2.40 -22.14 14.75
N ILE A 56 3.54 -21.53 14.37
CA ILE A 56 4.85 -22.17 14.51
C ILE A 56 5.18 -22.40 15.99
N LEU A 57 5.08 -21.37 16.85
CA LEU A 57 5.34 -21.53 18.28
C LEU A 57 4.36 -22.49 18.93
N THR A 58 3.10 -22.52 18.48
CA THR A 58 2.07 -23.44 19.00
C THR A 58 2.37 -24.89 18.63
N ALA A 59 2.84 -25.16 17.41
CA ALA A 59 3.13 -26.51 16.94
C ALA A 59 4.45 -27.07 17.49
N TYR A 60 5.47 -26.21 17.66
CA TYR A 60 6.83 -26.65 17.98
C TYR A 60 7.27 -26.37 19.42
N THR A 61 6.51 -25.58 20.20
CA THR A 61 6.92 -25.20 21.56
C THR A 61 5.77 -25.23 22.56
N THR A 62 6.08 -25.46 23.84
CA THR A 62 5.12 -25.37 24.95
C THR A 62 5.10 -23.99 25.61
N VAL A 63 5.88 -23.03 25.09
CA VAL A 63 6.00 -21.67 25.67
C VAL A 63 4.65 -20.95 25.69
N LEU A 64 3.85 -21.14 24.63
CA LEU A 64 2.51 -20.54 24.53
C LEU A 64 1.50 -21.09 25.54
N ASN A 65 1.73 -22.28 26.09
CA ASN A 65 0.87 -22.91 27.10
C ASN A 65 1.25 -22.51 28.52
N LYS A 66 2.39 -21.86 28.72
CA LYS A 66 2.76 -21.34 30.03
C LYS A 66 1.80 -20.21 30.42
N PRO A 67 1.33 -20.16 31.68
CA PRO A 67 0.52 -19.05 32.16
C PRO A 67 1.36 -17.77 32.14
N ALA A 68 0.78 -16.69 31.63
CA ALA A 68 1.40 -15.37 31.56
C ALA A 68 0.87 -14.45 32.67
N PHE A 69 -0.46 -14.25 32.73
CA PHE A 69 -1.15 -13.48 33.76
C PHE A 69 -2.51 -14.10 34.07
N ALA A 70 -2.75 -14.45 35.34
CA ALA A 70 -3.86 -15.31 35.75
C ALA A 70 -3.89 -16.61 34.90
N SER A 71 -4.99 -17.35 34.87
CA SER A 71 -5.15 -18.58 34.05
C SER A 71 -5.00 -18.37 32.53
N MET A 72 -4.53 -17.21 32.08
CA MET A 72 -4.34 -16.85 30.68
C MET A 72 -2.93 -17.17 30.20
N THR A 73 -2.85 -17.80 29.04
CA THR A 73 -1.58 -18.27 28.46
C THR A 73 -0.91 -17.20 27.59
N TRP A 74 0.38 -17.38 27.27
CA TRP A 74 1.10 -16.50 26.35
C TRP A 74 0.47 -16.43 24.95
N ALA A 75 -0.31 -17.44 24.54
CA ALA A 75 -1.05 -17.43 23.28
C ALA A 75 -2.02 -16.24 23.18
N TRP A 76 -2.71 -15.92 24.28
CA TRP A 76 -3.65 -14.80 24.32
C TRP A 76 -2.95 -13.44 24.30
N VAL A 77 -1.80 -13.33 24.95
CA VAL A 77 -0.97 -12.12 24.88
C VAL A 77 -0.51 -11.87 23.44
N PHE A 78 -0.08 -12.93 22.75
CA PHE A 78 0.33 -12.83 21.35
C PHE A 78 -0.85 -12.51 20.43
N ALA A 79 -2.01 -13.11 20.66
CA ALA A 79 -3.24 -12.79 19.92
C ALA A 79 -3.59 -11.30 20.05
N PHE A 80 -3.53 -10.75 21.28
CA PHE A 80 -3.72 -9.32 21.51
C PHE A 80 -2.66 -8.46 20.79
N ALA A 81 -1.38 -8.89 20.84
CA ALA A 81 -0.31 -8.21 20.14
C ALA A 81 -0.52 -8.16 18.61
N GLN A 82 -1.19 -9.15 18.01
CA GLN A 82 -1.54 -9.12 16.58
C GLN A 82 -2.49 -7.97 16.23
N PHE A 83 -3.46 -7.65 17.10
CA PHE A 83 -4.35 -6.50 16.90
C PHE A 83 -3.57 -5.18 16.95
N VAL A 84 -2.73 -5.01 17.99
CA VAL A 84 -1.89 -3.83 18.15
C VAL A 84 -0.95 -3.66 16.95
N MET A 85 -0.34 -4.76 16.49
CA MET A 85 0.53 -4.78 15.31
C MET A 85 -0.22 -4.33 14.05
N THR A 86 -1.45 -4.82 13.84
CA THR A 86 -2.28 -4.43 12.68
C THR A 86 -2.59 -2.93 12.70
N TRP A 87 -3.00 -2.39 13.85
CA TRP A 87 -3.23 -0.94 13.97
C TRP A 87 -1.96 -0.14 13.74
N ALA A 88 -0.82 -0.58 14.28
CA ALA A 88 0.46 0.06 14.05
C ALA A 88 0.82 0.09 12.55
N LEU A 89 0.62 -1.02 11.84
CA LEU A 89 0.83 -1.09 10.39
C LEU A 89 -0.12 -0.15 9.63
N CYS A 90 -1.40 -0.09 9.99
CA CYS A 90 -2.36 0.83 9.37
C CYS A 90 -1.94 2.30 9.58
N ILE A 91 -1.58 2.69 10.80
CA ILE A 91 -1.14 4.05 11.11
C ILE A 91 0.16 4.39 10.35
N LEU A 92 1.12 3.47 10.37
CA LEU A 92 2.40 3.64 9.69
C LEU A 92 2.21 3.75 8.17
N TYR A 93 1.32 2.95 7.59
CA TYR A 93 0.93 3.02 6.20
C TYR A 93 0.30 4.36 5.86
N THR A 94 -0.71 4.81 6.61
CA THR A 94 -1.40 6.08 6.35
C THR A 94 -0.43 7.26 6.38
N LYS A 95 0.46 7.30 7.38
CA LYS A 95 1.49 8.35 7.48
C LYS A 95 2.44 8.34 6.28
N ARG A 96 2.76 7.17 5.74
CA ARG A 96 3.61 7.05 4.55
C ARG A 96 2.85 7.35 3.26
N ALA A 97 1.57 7.00 3.18
CA ALA A 97 0.68 7.29 2.07
C ALA A 97 0.61 8.80 1.79
N SER A 98 0.50 9.63 2.83
CA SER A 98 0.52 11.09 2.67
C SER A 98 1.78 11.61 1.97
N LYS A 99 2.93 10.95 2.13
CA LYS A 99 4.16 11.31 1.40
C LYS A 99 4.13 10.89 -0.08
N PHE A 100 3.38 9.84 -0.41
CA PHE A 100 3.18 9.47 -1.81
C PHE A 100 2.20 10.43 -2.48
N ASP A 101 1.16 10.87 -1.77
CA ASP A 101 0.19 11.85 -2.28
C ASP A 101 0.87 13.17 -2.67
N GLU A 102 1.80 13.68 -1.85
CA GLU A 102 2.59 14.89 -2.14
C GLU A 102 3.45 14.75 -3.42
N LEU A 103 4.02 13.56 -3.64
CA LEU A 103 4.81 13.28 -4.84
C LEU A 103 3.92 13.13 -6.08
N VAL A 104 2.72 12.56 -5.94
CA VAL A 104 1.73 12.47 -7.03
C VAL A 104 1.29 13.87 -7.46
N ASP A 105 1.04 14.78 -6.51
CA ASP A 105 0.71 16.17 -6.81
C ASP A 105 1.84 16.90 -7.55
N THR A 106 3.10 16.56 -7.27
CA THR A 106 4.24 17.11 -8.00
C THR A 106 4.26 16.63 -9.46
N ILE A 107 4.07 15.33 -9.70
CA ILE A 107 4.01 14.76 -11.06
C ILE A 107 2.83 15.33 -11.85
N LYS A 108 1.66 15.51 -11.20
CA LYS A 108 0.49 16.14 -11.85
C LYS A 108 0.76 17.57 -12.30
N LYS A 109 1.55 18.34 -11.54
CA LYS A 109 1.95 19.71 -11.91
C LYS A 109 2.95 19.72 -13.07
N GLU A 110 3.91 18.78 -13.08
CA GLU A 110 4.87 18.63 -14.19
C GLU A 110 4.19 18.18 -15.49
N ALA A 111 3.18 17.32 -15.43
CA ALA A 111 2.45 16.84 -16.61
C ALA A 111 1.42 17.85 -17.17
N ALA A 112 1.09 18.89 -16.40
CA ALA A 112 0.13 19.93 -16.79
C ALA A 112 0.79 21.19 -17.40
N ASN A 113 2.12 21.21 -17.48
CA ASN A 113 2.94 22.34 -17.92
C ASN A 113 3.73 21.96 -19.18
#